data_AF-A0A6V8LH12-F1
#
_entry.id   AF-A0A6V8LH12-F1
#
_cell.length_a   1.000
_cell.length_b   1.000
_cell.length_c   1.000
_cell.angle_alpha   90.00
_cell.angle_beta   90.00
_cell.angle_gamma   90.00
#
_symmetry.space_group_name_H-M   'P 1'
#
loop_
_entity.id
_entity.type
_entity.pdbx_description
1 polymer ?
#
loop_
_entity_poly.entity_id
_entity_poly.type
_entity_poly.pdbx_seq_one_letter_code
_entity_poly.pdbx_strand_id
1 'polypeptide(L)'
;MTSPNPDHMIEYCDDVLPHMLTTACGVDRDLASRSGQDILPGPKRWPPMPPHDQDVLITPFVKEVFDHKPLDTPLDLKTKVTLVVRNSLLEQAHHNGQLTSGITTATEYAAGPLSHFLAARRRNPVDYQGPNPFTGLPARYPRAWACLHALTEAFTDGGRRPLRLPTAPIPGLPTGDEIATAPPANRDDTTMVFGAIDPRFDQHLMDLLGKATGGNFVACTSALSRHSRNSQKLHHILEFLLAHHATILTTNYLIRPT
;
A
#
# COMPACT_ATOMS: atom_id res chain seq x y z
N MET A 1 -27.18 19.21 1.59
CA MET A 1 -25.96 18.38 1.76
C MET A 1 -25.47 18.55 3.19
N THR A 2 -25.35 17.48 3.95
CA THR A 2 -24.74 17.50 5.29
C THR A 2 -23.26 17.82 5.19
N SER A 3 -22.72 18.59 6.14
CA SER A 3 -21.29 18.90 6.19
C SER A 3 -20.47 17.63 6.45
N PRO A 4 -19.28 17.46 5.85
CA PRO A 4 -18.41 16.34 6.15
C PRO A 4 -18.05 16.31 7.65
N ASN A 5 -18.31 15.17 8.30
CA ASN A 5 -18.00 14.95 9.71
C ASN A 5 -16.76 14.06 9.86
N PRO A 6 -15.59 14.58 10.28
CA PRO A 6 -14.40 13.77 10.45
C PRO A 6 -14.54 12.73 11.56
N ASP A 7 -15.48 12.89 12.48
CA ASP A 7 -15.66 12.00 13.63
C ASP A 7 -16.13 10.61 13.20
N HIS A 8 -16.76 10.46 12.03
CA HIS A 8 -17.13 9.14 11.49
C HIS A 8 -15.91 8.21 11.35
N MET A 9 -14.73 8.73 11.01
CA MET A 9 -13.51 7.92 10.91
C MET A 9 -12.95 7.57 12.29
N ILE A 10 -13.12 8.46 13.27
CA ILE A 10 -12.73 8.20 14.66
C ILE A 10 -13.63 7.11 15.24
N GLU A 11 -14.95 7.27 15.13
CA GLU A 11 -15.96 6.28 15.53
C GLU A 11 -15.75 4.94 14.83
N TYR A 12 -15.43 4.96 13.53
CA TYR A 12 -15.10 3.74 12.79
C TYR A 12 -13.91 3.00 13.42
N CYS A 13 -12.82 3.71 13.74
CA CYS A 13 -11.63 3.11 14.33
C CYS A 13 -11.82 2.69 15.79
N ASP A 14 -12.51 3.48 16.60
CA ASP A 14 -12.57 3.29 18.05
C ASP A 14 -13.70 2.34 18.47
N ASP A 15 -14.78 2.23 17.68
CA ASP A 15 -15.96 1.44 18.03
C ASP A 15 -16.36 0.45 16.92
N VAL A 16 -16.71 0.94 15.72
CA VAL A 16 -17.34 0.09 14.68
C VAL A 16 -16.43 -1.05 14.24
N LEU A 17 -15.17 -0.77 13.91
CA LEU A 17 -14.23 -1.81 13.48
C LEU A 17 -13.91 -2.78 14.63
N PRO A 18 -13.52 -2.34 15.84
CA PRO A 18 -13.31 -3.26 16.96
C PRO A 18 -14.53 -4.14 17.26
N HIS A 19 -15.73 -3.57 17.23
CA HIS A 19 -16.98 -4.31 17.41
C HIS A 19 -17.18 -5.35 16.30
N MET A 20 -16.98 -4.97 15.03
CA MET A 20 -17.09 -5.88 13.89
C MET A 20 -16.11 -7.05 13.99
N LEU A 21 -14.84 -6.76 14.33
CA LEU A 21 -13.79 -7.78 14.44
C LEU A 21 -14.06 -8.76 15.59
N THR A 22 -14.51 -8.27 16.73
CA THR A 22 -14.78 -9.12 17.90
C THR A 22 -16.05 -9.95 17.72
N THR A 23 -17.15 -9.34 17.27
CA THR A 23 -18.46 -9.99 17.21
C THR A 23 -18.64 -10.88 15.98
N ALA A 24 -18.20 -10.43 14.81
CA ALA A 24 -18.42 -11.17 13.57
C ALA A 24 -17.23 -12.06 13.17
N CYS A 25 -16.01 -11.71 13.60
CA CYS A 25 -14.79 -12.40 13.16
C CYS A 25 -14.07 -13.17 14.29
N GLY A 26 -14.55 -13.08 15.53
CA GLY A 26 -13.96 -13.79 16.67
C GLY A 26 -12.54 -13.33 17.03
N VAL A 27 -12.13 -12.13 16.59
CA VAL A 27 -10.82 -11.57 16.91
C VAL A 27 -10.77 -11.21 18.39
N ASP A 28 -9.62 -11.44 19.01
CA ASP A 28 -9.34 -10.98 20.37
C ASP A 28 -9.61 -9.47 20.54
N ARG A 29 -10.18 -9.08 21.68
CA ARG A 29 -10.61 -7.69 21.95
C ARG A 29 -9.43 -6.72 21.92
N ASP A 30 -8.29 -7.09 22.50
CA ASP A 30 -7.12 -6.23 22.56
C ASP A 30 -6.49 -6.06 21.17
N LEU A 31 -6.46 -7.13 20.36
CA LEU A 31 -6.04 -7.04 18.96
C LEU A 31 -7.01 -6.19 18.13
N ALA A 32 -8.32 -6.34 18.31
CA ALA A 32 -9.33 -5.57 17.59
C ALA A 32 -9.22 -4.06 17.89
N SER A 33 -9.08 -3.69 19.17
CA SER A 33 -8.89 -2.30 19.59
C SER A 33 -7.59 -1.70 19.04
N ARG A 34 -6.47 -2.42 19.15
CA ARG A 34 -5.18 -1.96 18.60
C ARG A 34 -5.22 -1.81 17.08
N SER A 35 -5.97 -2.65 16.37
CA SER A 35 -6.12 -2.57 14.91
C SER A 35 -6.80 -1.26 14.50
N GLY A 36 -7.88 -0.86 15.20
CA GLY A 36 -8.53 0.43 15.00
C GLY A 36 -7.62 1.63 15.27
N GLN A 37 -6.90 1.57 16.40
CA GLN A 37 -5.95 2.62 16.80
C GLN A 37 -4.79 2.79 15.81
N ASP A 38 -4.31 1.70 15.22
CA ASP A 38 -3.22 1.73 14.22
C ASP A 38 -3.65 2.31 12.87
N ILE A 39 -4.94 2.18 12.51
CA ILE A 39 -5.49 2.78 11.28
C ILE A 39 -5.63 4.29 11.40
N LEU A 40 -6.03 4.82 12.57
CA LEU A 40 -6.42 6.22 12.75
C LEU A 40 -5.33 7.28 12.40
N PRO A 41 -4.02 7.03 12.60
CA PRO A 41 -2.96 7.90 12.09
C PRO A 41 -2.88 8.00 10.56
N GLY A 42 -3.27 6.94 9.84
CA GLY A 42 -3.20 6.86 8.38
C GLY A 42 -3.91 8.02 7.66
N PRO A 43 -5.22 8.23 7.89
CA PRO A 43 -5.96 9.35 7.31
C PRO A 43 -5.37 10.71 7.69
N LYS A 44 -4.78 10.86 8.89
CA LYS A 44 -4.22 12.13 9.36
C LYS A 44 -2.98 12.56 8.58
N ARG A 45 -2.21 11.60 8.05
CA ARG A 45 -1.00 11.84 7.22
C ARG A 45 -1.32 12.29 5.79
N TRP A 46 -2.57 12.10 5.35
CA TRP A 46 -2.97 12.23 3.94
C TRP A 46 -3.22 13.67 3.45
N PRO A 47 -4.02 14.50 4.16
CA PRO A 47 -4.39 15.84 3.70
C PRO A 47 -3.25 16.83 3.49
N PRO A 48 -2.14 16.82 4.27
CA PRO A 48 -1.04 17.77 4.06
C PRO A 48 -0.26 17.56 2.75
N MET A 49 -0.37 16.39 2.12
CA MET A 49 0.41 16.09 0.91
C MET A 49 -0.21 16.73 -0.33
N PRO A 50 0.60 17.23 -1.28
CA PRO A 50 0.11 17.68 -2.60
C PRO A 50 -0.78 16.60 -3.25
N PRO A 51 -1.88 16.97 -3.93
CA PRO A 51 -2.76 15.99 -4.59
C PRO A 51 -2.01 15.06 -5.56
N HIS A 52 -1.02 15.61 -6.24
CA HIS A 52 -0.14 14.87 -7.14
C HIS A 52 0.64 13.76 -6.44
N ASP A 53 1.26 14.06 -5.29
CA ASP A 53 1.98 13.07 -4.48
C ASP A 53 1.02 11.99 -3.95
N GLN A 54 -0.21 12.38 -3.61
CA GLN A 54 -1.25 11.44 -3.20
C GLN A 54 -1.56 10.44 -4.32
N ASP A 55 -1.67 10.89 -5.57
CA ASP A 55 -1.93 10.04 -6.73
C ASP A 55 -0.77 9.04 -6.97
N VAL A 56 0.46 9.49 -6.82
CA VAL A 56 1.66 8.63 -6.91
C VAL A 56 1.61 7.51 -5.86
N LEU A 57 1.23 7.83 -4.63
CA LEU A 57 1.19 6.88 -3.52
C LEU A 57 0.09 5.82 -3.66
N ILE A 58 -1.05 6.15 -4.27
CA ILE A 58 -2.17 5.21 -4.48
C ILE A 58 -2.04 4.37 -5.74
N THR A 59 -1.24 4.81 -6.71
CA THR A 59 -1.03 4.15 -8.01
C THR A 59 -0.78 2.64 -7.92
N PRO A 60 0.06 2.13 -6.99
CA PRO A 60 0.31 0.69 -6.91
C PRO A 60 -0.91 -0.17 -6.59
N PHE A 61 -1.93 0.42 -5.97
CA PHE A 61 -3.12 -0.26 -5.47
C PHE A 61 -4.29 -0.22 -6.46
N VAL A 62 -4.23 0.62 -7.50
CA VAL A 62 -5.30 0.81 -8.49
C VAL A 62 -5.80 -0.52 -9.06
N LYS A 63 -4.89 -1.44 -9.38
CA LYS A 63 -5.23 -2.77 -9.89
C LYS A 63 -5.86 -3.70 -8.88
N GLU A 64 -5.44 -3.59 -7.63
CA GLU A 64 -5.95 -4.45 -6.58
C GLU A 64 -7.42 -4.15 -6.32
N VAL A 65 -7.79 -2.87 -6.36
CA VAL A 65 -9.09 -2.42 -5.83
C VAL A 65 -10.15 -2.19 -6.89
N PHE A 66 -9.84 -2.45 -8.16
CA PHE A 66 -10.72 -2.11 -9.29
C PHE A 66 -12.12 -2.71 -9.15
N ASP A 67 -12.21 -3.94 -8.66
CA ASP A 67 -13.46 -4.69 -8.44
C ASP A 67 -13.92 -4.71 -6.97
N HIS A 68 -13.21 -4.04 -6.06
CA HIS A 68 -13.63 -3.92 -4.67
C HIS A 68 -14.96 -3.18 -4.58
N LYS A 69 -15.83 -3.58 -3.66
CA LYS A 69 -17.09 -2.89 -3.39
C LYS A 69 -16.87 -1.70 -2.42
N PRO A 70 -17.86 -0.81 -2.28
CA PRO A 70 -19.01 -0.61 -3.17
C PRO A 70 -18.59 -0.22 -4.60
N LEU A 71 -19.27 -0.74 -5.62
CA LEU A 71 -18.84 -0.55 -7.02
C LEU A 71 -18.89 0.91 -7.47
N ASP A 72 -19.83 1.68 -6.94
CA ASP A 72 -20.06 3.11 -7.18
C ASP A 72 -19.08 4.03 -6.42
N THR A 73 -18.27 3.49 -5.50
CA THR A 73 -17.24 4.27 -4.81
C THR A 73 -16.14 4.67 -5.80
N PRO A 74 -15.70 5.96 -5.82
CA PRO A 74 -14.60 6.38 -6.68
C PRO A 74 -13.33 5.55 -6.47
N LEU A 75 -12.66 5.19 -7.57
CA LEU A 75 -11.47 4.33 -7.56
C LEU A 75 -10.35 4.89 -6.65
N ASP A 76 -10.14 6.21 -6.72
CA ASP A 76 -9.25 6.97 -5.84
C ASP A 76 -9.52 6.69 -4.34
N LEU A 77 -10.79 6.72 -3.94
CA LEU A 77 -11.18 6.48 -2.56
C LEU A 77 -10.93 5.01 -2.15
N LYS A 78 -11.21 4.04 -3.03
CA LYS A 78 -10.90 2.62 -2.76
C LYS A 78 -9.41 2.38 -2.59
N THR A 79 -8.58 3.04 -3.39
CA THR A 79 -7.12 2.94 -3.24
C THR A 79 -6.63 3.59 -1.96
N LYS A 80 -7.20 4.74 -1.56
CA LYS A 80 -6.89 5.40 -0.28
C LYS A 80 -7.29 4.55 0.91
N VAL A 81 -8.47 3.94 0.87
CA VAL A 81 -8.89 2.96 1.87
C VAL A 81 -7.88 1.83 1.96
N THR A 82 -7.43 1.29 0.83
CA THR A 82 -6.49 0.17 0.84
C THR A 82 -5.14 0.56 1.44
N LEU A 83 -4.61 1.73 1.06
CA LEU A 83 -3.36 2.23 1.64
C LEU A 83 -3.50 2.58 3.13
N VAL A 84 -4.67 3.01 3.60
CA VAL A 84 -4.88 3.42 5.00
C VAL A 84 -5.21 2.23 5.90
N VAL A 85 -6.15 1.40 5.47
CA VAL A 85 -6.74 0.32 6.27
C VAL A 85 -5.95 -0.97 6.12
N ARG A 86 -5.53 -1.33 4.90
CA ARG A 86 -4.75 -2.56 4.67
C ARG A 86 -3.25 -2.38 4.84
N ASN A 87 -2.78 -1.17 5.13
CA ASN A 87 -1.41 -0.93 5.59
C ASN A 87 -1.38 -0.70 7.11
N SER A 88 -2.03 -1.60 7.85
CA SER A 88 -2.18 -1.52 9.30
C SER A 88 -2.08 -2.92 9.93
N LEU A 89 -2.06 -2.98 11.27
CA LEU A 89 -2.16 -4.21 12.05
C LEU A 89 -3.31 -5.13 11.61
N LEU A 90 -4.37 -4.60 10.99
CA LEU A 90 -5.45 -5.39 10.43
C LEU A 90 -4.97 -6.39 9.36
N GLU A 91 -4.08 -5.95 8.46
CA GLU A 91 -3.50 -6.81 7.43
C GLU A 91 -2.57 -7.85 8.05
N GLN A 92 -1.82 -7.47 9.09
CA GLN A 92 -0.96 -8.40 9.83
C GLN A 92 -1.79 -9.47 10.56
N ALA A 93 -2.90 -9.08 11.19
CA ALA A 93 -3.83 -10.00 11.85
C ALA A 93 -4.43 -11.00 10.84
N HIS A 94 -4.79 -10.53 9.65
CA HIS A 94 -5.24 -11.39 8.56
C HIS A 94 -4.15 -12.35 8.09
N HIS A 95 -2.95 -11.82 7.87
CA HIS A 95 -1.79 -12.62 7.47
C HIS A 95 -1.45 -13.72 8.49
N ASN A 96 -1.52 -13.41 9.78
CA ASN A 96 -1.25 -14.36 10.87
C ASN A 96 -2.39 -15.37 11.10
N GLY A 97 -3.49 -15.30 10.34
CA GLY A 97 -4.67 -16.15 10.52
C GLY A 97 -5.52 -15.80 11.75
N GLN A 98 -5.26 -14.68 12.42
CA GLN A 98 -6.05 -14.17 13.54
C GLN A 98 -7.35 -13.50 13.06
N LEU A 99 -7.37 -13.06 11.80
CA LEU A 99 -8.54 -12.55 11.08
C LEU A 99 -8.74 -13.38 9.81
N THR A 100 -9.54 -14.43 9.89
CA THR A 100 -9.78 -15.35 8.75
C THR A 100 -10.84 -14.85 7.77
N SER A 101 -11.70 -13.95 8.20
CA SER A 101 -12.77 -13.34 7.39
C SER A 101 -13.00 -11.89 7.79
N GLY A 102 -13.68 -11.11 6.95
CA GLY A 102 -14.13 -9.75 7.32
C GLY A 102 -13.16 -8.61 6.99
N ILE A 103 -11.93 -8.90 6.53
CA ILE A 103 -11.03 -7.86 6.03
C ILE A 103 -11.65 -7.09 4.86
N THR A 104 -12.35 -7.79 3.97
CA THR A 104 -13.11 -7.18 2.87
C THR A 104 -14.19 -6.25 3.42
N THR A 105 -15.06 -6.73 4.31
CA THR A 105 -16.12 -5.93 4.93
C THR A 105 -15.58 -4.70 5.66
N ALA A 106 -14.49 -4.84 6.41
CA ALA A 106 -13.83 -3.72 7.08
C ALA A 106 -13.38 -2.66 6.06
N THR A 107 -12.73 -3.08 4.97
CA THR A 107 -12.32 -2.13 3.92
C THR A 107 -13.49 -1.51 3.17
N GLU A 108 -14.53 -2.28 2.85
CA GLU A 108 -15.73 -1.76 2.18
C GLU A 108 -16.41 -0.69 3.04
N TYR A 109 -16.57 -0.95 4.34
CA TYR A 109 -17.24 -0.03 5.27
C TYR A 109 -16.42 1.24 5.54
N ALA A 110 -15.09 1.15 5.50
CA ALA A 110 -14.19 2.28 5.75
C ALA A 110 -14.29 3.41 4.69
N ALA A 111 -14.82 3.13 3.50
CA ALA A 111 -14.91 4.11 2.41
C ALA A 111 -15.71 5.36 2.80
N GLY A 112 -16.87 5.19 3.43
CA GLY A 112 -17.72 6.30 3.89
C GLY A 112 -17.02 7.18 4.92
N PRO A 113 -16.62 6.62 6.08
CA PRO A 113 -15.88 7.34 7.11
C PRO A 113 -14.64 8.07 6.59
N LEU A 114 -13.82 7.40 5.76
CA LEU A 114 -12.61 8.00 5.20
C LEU A 114 -12.95 9.17 4.26
N SER A 115 -13.99 9.05 3.44
CA SER A 115 -14.46 10.13 2.57
C SER A 115 -14.82 11.39 3.36
N HIS A 116 -15.61 11.23 4.43
CA HIS A 116 -15.99 12.34 5.31
C HIS A 116 -14.76 12.97 5.97
N PHE A 117 -13.82 12.15 6.46
CA PHE A 117 -12.59 12.64 7.07
C PHE A 117 -11.74 13.46 6.10
N LEU A 118 -11.47 12.91 4.90
CA LEU A 118 -10.67 13.60 3.89
C LEU A 118 -11.35 14.89 3.40
N ALA A 119 -12.66 14.87 3.19
CA ALA A 119 -13.42 16.05 2.80
C ALA A 119 -13.42 17.14 3.89
N ALA A 120 -13.54 16.76 5.16
CA ALA A 120 -13.44 17.69 6.28
C ALA A 120 -12.04 18.32 6.38
N ARG A 121 -10.97 17.52 6.22
CA ARG A 121 -9.59 18.00 6.29
C ARG A 121 -9.15 18.83 5.10
N ARG A 122 -9.76 18.64 3.93
CA ARG A 122 -9.58 19.57 2.80
C ARG A 122 -10.11 20.97 3.10
N ARG A 123 -11.21 21.07 3.87
CA ARG A 123 -11.81 22.36 4.26
C ARG A 123 -11.11 22.98 5.46
N ASN A 124 -10.71 22.15 6.42
CA ASN A 124 -10.03 22.54 7.64
C ASN A 124 -8.77 21.68 7.82
N PRO A 125 -7.66 22.06 7.15
CA PRO A 125 -6.40 21.35 7.28
C PRO A 125 -5.96 21.29 8.73
N VAL A 126 -5.46 20.13 9.15
CA VAL A 126 -4.79 19.97 10.43
C VAL A 126 -3.34 19.66 10.16
N ASP A 127 -2.48 20.35 10.89
CA ASP A 127 -1.06 20.12 10.85
C ASP A 127 -0.74 18.81 11.59
N TYR A 128 -0.31 17.79 10.85
CA TYR A 128 0.06 16.50 11.41
C TYR A 128 1.54 16.50 11.76
N GLN A 129 1.84 16.49 13.05
CA GLN A 129 3.21 16.56 13.61
C GLN A 129 3.83 15.18 13.90
N GLY A 130 3.16 14.09 13.52
CA GLY A 130 3.67 12.74 13.74
C GLY A 130 4.61 12.26 12.62
N PRO A 131 5.29 11.11 12.81
CA PRO A 131 6.07 10.49 11.76
C PRO A 131 5.21 10.19 10.54
N ASN A 132 5.66 10.63 9.37
CA ASN A 132 5.03 10.34 8.10
C ASN A 132 5.92 9.38 7.28
N PRO A 133 5.51 8.13 7.05
CA PRO A 133 6.33 7.14 6.32
C PRO A 133 6.54 7.51 4.85
N PHE A 134 5.78 8.46 4.31
CA PHE A 134 5.87 8.93 2.93
C PHE A 134 6.90 10.06 2.75
N THR A 135 7.36 10.68 3.85
CA THR A 135 8.32 11.78 3.79
C THR A 135 9.65 11.32 3.20
N GLY A 136 10.11 12.04 2.18
CA GLY A 136 11.41 11.79 1.54
C GLY A 136 11.44 10.63 0.54
N LEU A 137 10.30 9.95 0.29
CA LEU A 137 10.22 8.91 -0.75
C LEU A 137 10.70 9.39 -2.13
N PRO A 138 10.32 10.58 -2.64
CA PRO A 138 10.76 11.04 -3.96
C PRO A 138 12.29 11.21 -4.05
N ALA A 139 12.90 11.70 -2.96
CA ALA A 139 14.34 11.92 -2.91
C ALA A 139 15.13 10.61 -2.75
N ARG A 140 14.59 9.66 -1.97
CA ARG A 140 15.24 8.37 -1.69
C ARG A 140 15.08 7.36 -2.82
N TYR A 141 13.94 7.37 -3.52
CA TYR A 141 13.58 6.42 -4.57
C TYR A 141 13.13 7.16 -5.84
N PRO A 142 14.01 7.94 -6.48
CA PRO A 142 13.63 8.86 -7.54
C PRO A 142 13.13 8.15 -8.81
N ARG A 143 13.64 6.95 -9.14
CA ARG A 143 13.16 6.19 -10.29
C ARG A 143 11.82 5.54 -10.02
N ALA A 144 11.63 4.97 -8.83
CA ALA A 144 10.34 4.45 -8.40
C ALA A 144 9.27 5.56 -8.45
N TRP A 145 9.58 6.74 -7.92
CA TRP A 145 8.69 7.89 -7.93
C TRP A 145 8.33 8.32 -9.36
N ALA A 146 9.32 8.50 -10.23
CA ALA A 146 9.10 8.87 -11.64
C ALA A 146 8.26 7.82 -12.39
N CYS A 147 8.45 6.53 -12.09
CA CYS A 147 7.67 5.43 -12.65
C CYS A 147 6.20 5.47 -12.22
N LEU A 148 5.94 5.56 -10.91
CA LEU A 148 4.59 5.65 -10.39
C LEU A 148 3.88 6.93 -10.86
N HIS A 149 4.62 8.03 -10.96
CA HIS A 149 4.12 9.25 -11.58
C HIS A 149 3.73 9.05 -13.06
N ALA A 150 4.55 8.42 -13.88
CA ALA A 150 4.18 8.15 -15.28
C ALA A 150 2.95 7.23 -15.39
N LEU A 151 2.73 6.35 -14.39
CA LEU A 151 1.54 5.50 -14.33
C LEU A 151 0.27 6.28 -13.97
N THR A 152 0.34 7.33 -13.13
CA THR A 152 -0.84 8.17 -12.86
C THR A 152 -1.37 8.79 -14.15
N GLU A 153 -0.47 9.31 -15.00
CA GLU A 153 -0.81 9.86 -16.32
C GLU A 153 -1.36 8.78 -17.27
N ALA A 154 -0.81 7.56 -17.22
CA ALA A 154 -1.26 6.44 -18.03
C ALA A 154 -2.67 5.96 -17.64
N PHE A 155 -3.07 6.07 -16.37
CA PHE A 155 -4.42 5.69 -15.95
C PHE A 155 -5.51 6.65 -16.41
N THR A 156 -5.18 7.93 -16.58
CA THR A 156 -6.15 8.94 -17.03
C THR A 156 -6.51 8.76 -18.50
N ASP A 157 -5.51 8.54 -19.36
CA ASP A 157 -5.69 8.57 -20.82
C ASP A 157 -5.47 7.21 -21.51
N GLY A 158 -4.96 6.22 -20.78
CA GLY A 158 -4.58 4.92 -21.33
C GLY A 158 -3.35 4.98 -22.25
N GLY A 159 -3.02 3.81 -22.83
CA GLY A 159 -2.01 3.69 -23.88
C GLY A 159 -0.56 3.70 -23.41
N ARG A 160 0.35 3.98 -24.36
CA ARG A 160 1.80 3.99 -24.12
C ARG A 160 2.26 5.37 -23.68
N ARG A 161 2.88 5.44 -22.49
CA ARG A 161 3.53 6.65 -21.99
C ARG A 161 5.05 6.50 -21.98
N PRO A 162 5.81 7.57 -22.29
CA PRO A 162 7.25 7.55 -22.15
C PRO A 162 7.63 7.52 -20.67
N LEU A 163 8.51 6.59 -20.28
CA LEU A 163 9.07 6.54 -18.94
C LEU A 163 10.50 7.10 -18.96
N ARG A 164 10.67 8.31 -18.44
CA ARG A 164 12.00 8.92 -18.29
C ARG A 164 12.48 8.75 -16.87
N LEU A 165 13.46 7.86 -16.69
CA LEU A 165 14.04 7.60 -15.39
C LEU A 165 15.12 8.63 -15.06
N PRO A 166 15.09 9.25 -13.86
CA PRO A 166 16.16 10.13 -13.42
C PRO A 166 17.45 9.34 -13.19
N THR A 167 18.58 10.02 -13.42
CA THR A 167 19.90 9.52 -13.03
C THR A 167 20.04 9.59 -11.52
N ALA A 168 20.35 8.46 -10.90
CA ALA A 168 20.61 8.32 -9.47
C ALA A 168 21.50 7.09 -9.21
N PRO A 169 22.16 6.95 -8.05
CA PRO A 169 22.99 5.80 -7.72
C PRO A 169 22.21 4.48 -7.82
N ILE A 170 22.84 3.41 -8.30
CA ILE A 170 22.20 2.08 -8.31
C ILE A 170 22.14 1.58 -6.87
N PRO A 171 20.95 1.24 -6.32
CA PRO A 171 20.84 0.72 -4.97
C PRO A 171 21.50 -0.66 -4.87
N GLY A 172 22.18 -0.92 -3.75
CA GLY A 172 22.63 -2.27 -3.40
C GLY A 172 21.45 -3.17 -3.01
N LEU A 173 21.68 -4.48 -2.94
CA LEU A 173 20.71 -5.40 -2.34
C LEU A 173 20.55 -5.05 -0.85
N PRO A 174 19.32 -5.16 -0.28
CA PRO A 174 19.10 -4.99 1.16
C PRO A 174 20.01 -5.91 1.98
N THR A 175 20.46 -5.46 3.15
CA THR A 175 21.37 -6.25 4.01
C THR A 175 21.05 -6.11 5.50
N GLY A 176 21.60 -7.01 6.32
CA GLY A 176 21.51 -6.93 7.78
C GLY A 176 20.06 -6.89 8.28
N ASP A 177 19.73 -5.86 9.05
CA ASP A 177 18.42 -5.67 9.68
C ASP A 177 17.28 -5.43 8.69
N GLU A 178 17.59 -5.17 7.41
CA GLU A 178 16.60 -5.07 6.34
C GLU A 178 16.09 -6.44 5.89
N ILE A 179 16.71 -7.54 6.30
CA ILE A 179 16.33 -8.89 5.91
C ILE A 179 15.61 -9.59 7.06
N ALA A 180 14.55 -10.32 6.73
CA ALA A 180 13.84 -11.18 7.67
C ALA A 180 13.73 -12.60 7.11
N THR A 181 13.88 -13.59 7.99
CA THR A 181 13.51 -14.96 7.65
C THR A 181 12.00 -15.10 7.73
N ALA A 182 11.34 -15.36 6.60
CA ALA A 182 9.92 -15.66 6.60
C ALA A 182 9.69 -16.97 7.38
N PRO A 183 8.78 -16.99 8.37
CA PRO A 183 8.40 -18.24 9.00
C PRO A 183 7.74 -19.16 7.96
N PRO A 184 7.96 -20.49 8.03
CA PRO A 184 7.23 -21.42 7.17
C PRO A 184 5.73 -21.25 7.40
N ALA A 185 4.94 -21.18 6.33
CA ALA A 185 3.50 -21.22 6.45
C ALA A 185 3.09 -22.55 7.13
N ASN A 186 2.04 -22.51 7.94
CA ASN A 186 1.58 -23.66 8.73
C ASN A 186 1.54 -24.96 7.88
N ARG A 187 2.06 -26.03 8.49
CA ARG A 187 2.15 -27.45 8.04
C ARG A 187 1.25 -27.79 6.85
N ASP A 188 1.80 -27.66 5.63
CA ASP A 188 1.53 -28.46 4.41
C ASP A 188 1.73 -27.66 3.12
N ASP A 189 1.98 -26.34 3.19
CA ASP A 189 2.20 -25.53 2.00
C ASP A 189 3.66 -25.09 1.84
N THR A 190 4.25 -25.39 0.68
CA THR A 190 5.57 -24.90 0.25
C THR A 190 5.60 -23.37 -0.01
N THR A 191 4.52 -22.68 0.31
CA THR A 191 4.33 -21.26 0.02
C THR A 191 4.71 -20.45 1.25
N MET A 192 5.92 -19.87 1.26
CA MET A 192 6.28 -18.84 2.25
C MET A 192 5.42 -17.60 2.00
N VAL A 193 4.57 -17.24 2.95
CA VAL A 193 3.81 -15.99 2.91
C VAL A 193 4.52 -15.03 3.86
N PHE A 194 5.00 -13.90 3.33
CA PHE A 194 5.60 -12.84 4.15
C PHE A 194 4.62 -11.68 4.33
N GLY A 195 4.67 -11.02 5.49
CA GLY A 195 3.75 -9.94 5.84
C GLY A 195 3.80 -8.80 4.83
N ALA A 196 2.64 -8.44 4.26
CA ALA A 196 2.56 -7.42 3.20
C ALA A 196 2.92 -6.01 3.70
N ILE A 197 2.90 -5.76 5.01
CA ILE A 197 3.22 -4.48 5.63
C ILE A 197 4.59 -4.46 6.32
N ASP A 198 5.27 -5.61 6.43
CA ASP A 198 6.58 -5.71 7.07
C ASP A 198 7.61 -4.95 6.21
N PRO A 199 8.37 -4.02 6.79
CA PRO A 199 9.33 -3.20 6.04
C PRO A 199 10.54 -4.00 5.53
N ARG A 200 10.79 -5.20 6.05
CA ARG A 200 11.96 -6.03 5.73
C ARG A 200 11.74 -6.89 4.50
N PHE A 201 12.82 -7.46 3.97
CA PHE A 201 12.86 -8.29 2.78
C PHE A 201 13.00 -9.75 3.16
N ASP A 202 12.16 -10.62 2.59
CA ASP A 202 12.30 -12.07 2.77
C ASP A 202 13.27 -12.66 1.74
N GLN A 203 13.64 -13.93 1.94
CA GLN A 203 14.58 -14.61 1.05
C GLN A 203 14.06 -14.69 -0.39
N HIS A 204 12.74 -14.91 -0.58
CA HIS A 204 12.15 -15.00 -1.92
C HIS A 204 12.29 -13.69 -2.70
N LEU A 205 11.99 -12.56 -2.05
CA LEU A 205 12.15 -11.24 -2.63
C LEU A 205 13.63 -10.92 -2.87
N MET A 206 14.52 -11.29 -1.95
CA MET A 206 15.97 -11.14 -2.14
C MET A 206 16.47 -11.92 -3.37
N ASP A 207 16.01 -13.15 -3.56
CA ASP A 207 16.36 -13.95 -4.74
C ASP A 207 15.80 -13.33 -6.03
N LEU A 208 14.59 -12.76 -5.99
CA LEU A 208 13.99 -12.03 -7.11
C LEU A 208 14.82 -10.80 -7.48
N LEU A 209 15.21 -9.98 -6.50
CA LEU A 209 16.05 -8.81 -6.73
C LEU A 209 17.45 -9.23 -7.22
N GLY A 210 18.02 -10.30 -6.67
CA GLY A 210 19.30 -10.86 -7.12
C GLY A 210 19.28 -11.24 -8.60
N LYS A 211 18.19 -11.83 -9.10
CA LYS A 211 18.04 -12.15 -10.53
C LYS A 211 18.02 -10.91 -11.42
N ALA A 212 17.47 -9.79 -10.94
CA ALA A 212 17.44 -8.55 -11.72
C ALA A 212 18.85 -8.00 -12.02
N THR A 213 19.84 -8.30 -11.15
CA THR A 213 21.24 -7.89 -11.37
C THR A 213 21.89 -8.55 -12.59
N GLY A 214 21.39 -9.71 -13.03
CA GLY A 214 21.90 -10.45 -14.18
C GLY A 214 21.51 -9.88 -15.56
N GLY A 215 20.67 -8.83 -15.59
CA GLY A 215 20.15 -8.23 -16.82
C GLY A 215 19.01 -9.03 -17.47
N ASN A 216 18.25 -8.38 -18.37
CA ASN A 216 17.12 -8.97 -19.09
C ASN A 216 16.08 -9.68 -18.22
N PHE A 217 15.86 -9.18 -17.00
CA PHE A 217 14.91 -9.75 -16.06
C PHE A 217 13.49 -9.20 -16.27
N VAL A 218 12.49 -10.07 -16.20
CA VAL A 218 11.08 -9.69 -16.22
C VAL A 218 10.45 -10.07 -14.88
N ALA A 219 10.11 -9.07 -14.07
CA ALA A 219 9.37 -9.23 -12.82
C ALA A 219 7.87 -9.31 -13.13
N CYS A 220 7.29 -10.49 -13.00
CA CYS A 220 5.85 -10.72 -13.21
C CYS A 220 5.09 -10.65 -11.89
N THR A 221 4.04 -9.83 -11.81
CA THR A 221 3.13 -9.78 -10.65
C THR A 221 1.72 -9.35 -11.06
N SER A 222 0.66 -9.76 -10.37
CA SER A 222 -0.71 -9.36 -10.76
C SER A 222 -0.94 -7.84 -10.59
N ALA A 223 -0.34 -7.25 -9.55
CA ALA A 223 -0.41 -5.83 -9.23
C ALA A 223 0.85 -5.40 -8.46
N LEU A 224 1.26 -4.13 -8.55
CA LEU A 224 2.45 -3.66 -7.84
C LEU A 224 2.30 -3.77 -6.32
N SER A 225 1.10 -3.57 -5.77
CA SER A 225 0.82 -3.74 -4.34
C SER A 225 1.07 -5.17 -3.82
N ARG A 226 1.19 -6.18 -4.70
CA ARG A 226 1.56 -7.55 -4.31
C ARG A 226 3.02 -7.68 -3.89
N HIS A 227 3.89 -6.74 -4.27
CA HIS A 227 5.27 -6.73 -3.77
C HIS A 227 5.34 -6.28 -2.31
N SER A 228 4.52 -5.30 -1.94
CA SER A 228 4.41 -4.76 -0.59
C SER A 228 3.28 -3.74 -0.53
N ARG A 229 2.55 -3.71 0.59
CA ARG A 229 1.67 -2.60 0.98
C ARG A 229 2.41 -1.51 1.74
N ASN A 230 3.55 -1.85 2.34
CA ASN A 230 4.47 -0.87 2.92
C ASN A 230 5.12 -0.05 1.79
N SER A 231 4.82 1.26 1.75
CA SER A 231 5.28 2.14 0.68
C SER A 231 6.79 2.27 0.59
N GLN A 232 7.53 2.26 1.71
CA GLN A 232 9.00 2.35 1.68
C GLN A 232 9.60 1.12 1.01
N LYS A 233 9.22 -0.07 1.47
CA LYS A 233 9.64 -1.34 0.87
C LYS A 233 9.23 -1.44 -0.61
N LEU A 234 7.99 -1.06 -0.94
CA LEU A 234 7.51 -1.07 -2.32
C LEU A 234 8.35 -0.14 -3.22
N HIS A 235 8.61 1.10 -2.80
CA HIS A 235 9.43 2.02 -3.57
C HIS A 235 10.87 1.51 -3.69
N HIS A 236 11.42 0.90 -2.64
CA HIS A 236 12.75 0.29 -2.70
C HIS A 236 12.83 -0.85 -3.73
N ILE A 237 11.83 -1.73 -3.76
CA ILE A 237 11.73 -2.81 -4.76
C ILE A 237 11.68 -2.23 -6.17
N LEU A 238 10.82 -1.24 -6.42
CA LEU A 238 10.71 -0.61 -7.74
C LEU A 238 11.98 0.14 -8.13
N GLU A 239 12.59 0.86 -7.20
CA GLU A 239 13.85 1.58 -7.41
C GLU A 239 14.95 0.61 -7.87
N PHE A 240 15.07 -0.53 -7.18
CA PHE A 240 16.05 -1.56 -7.51
C PHE A 240 15.80 -2.16 -8.89
N LEU A 241 14.57 -2.61 -9.16
CA LEU A 241 14.20 -3.21 -10.46
C LEU A 241 14.46 -2.23 -11.61
N LEU A 242 14.06 -0.97 -11.47
CA LEU A 242 14.23 0.06 -12.50
C LEU A 242 15.70 0.43 -12.70
N ALA A 243 16.51 0.50 -11.62
CA ALA A 243 17.94 0.77 -11.71
C ALA A 243 18.72 -0.34 -12.45
N HIS A 244 18.25 -1.58 -12.37
CA HIS A 244 18.81 -2.73 -13.10
C HIS A 244 18.14 -2.98 -14.46
N HIS A 245 17.38 -1.99 -14.97
CA HIS A 245 16.69 -2.08 -16.26
C HIS A 245 15.74 -3.29 -16.39
N ALA A 246 15.23 -3.80 -15.25
CA ALA A 246 14.26 -4.88 -15.27
C ALA A 246 12.93 -4.40 -15.87
N THR A 247 12.28 -5.30 -16.59
CA THR A 247 10.90 -5.08 -17.07
C THR A 247 9.94 -5.54 -15.99
N ILE A 248 8.95 -4.72 -15.65
CA ILE A 248 7.90 -5.11 -14.70
C ILE A 248 6.62 -5.35 -15.50
N LEU A 249 6.17 -6.60 -15.51
CA LEU A 249 4.93 -7.00 -16.16
C LEU A 249 3.87 -7.26 -15.11
N THR A 250 2.72 -6.65 -15.33
CA THR A 250 1.53 -6.89 -14.53
C THR A 250 0.31 -7.06 -15.39
N THR A 251 -0.83 -7.47 -14.81
CA THR A 251 -2.02 -7.84 -15.58
C THR A 251 -2.45 -6.80 -16.63
N ASN A 252 -2.36 -5.50 -16.29
CA ASN A 252 -2.77 -4.40 -17.20
C ASN A 252 -1.67 -3.40 -17.59
N TYR A 253 -0.40 -3.60 -17.22
CA TYR A 253 0.67 -2.67 -17.65
C TYR A 253 2.04 -3.35 -17.71
N LEU A 254 2.81 -2.90 -18.70
CA LEU A 254 4.19 -3.24 -18.95
C LEU A 254 5.04 -1.99 -18.68
N ILE A 255 5.87 -2.04 -17.64
CA ILE A 255 6.81 -0.98 -17.30
C ILE A 255 8.17 -1.42 -17.82
N ARG A 256 8.73 -0.63 -18.73
CA ARG A 256 10.05 -0.90 -19.30
C ARG A 256 10.90 0.37 -19.25
N PRO A 257 12.02 0.35 -18.52
CA PRO A 257 13.06 1.37 -18.65
C PRO A 257 13.54 1.43 -20.11
N THR A 258 13.46 2.61 -20.73
CA THR A 258 13.98 2.87 -22.08
C THR A 258 15.23 3.72 -22.02
#